data_AF-A0A6I6A4W6-F1
#
_entry.id   AF-A0A6I6A4W6-F1
#
_cell.length_a   1.000
_cell.length_b   1.000
_cell.length_c   1.000
_cell.angle_alpha   90.00
_cell.angle_beta   90.00
_cell.angle_gamma   90.00
#
_symmetry.space_group_name_H-M   'P 1'
#
loop_
_entity.id
_entity.type
_entity.pdbx_description
1 polymer ?
#
loop_
_entity_poly.entity_id
_entity_poly.type
_entity_poly.pdbx_seq_one_letter_code
_entity_poly.pdbx_strand_id
1 'polypeptide(L)'
;MGESAAACLVSASAECDVVLSLATRRLGRFSTLHLTGDEPKAYSDAYVPTLTEVMRDALAGAGVEPADVRMILPHNVNRIWWRAACKELGVPRDRVHLDLLPVVGHCFGADQLVNRTDAGHKDLLAPGDHYLMVAAGLGGEFAAMVLRS
;
A
#
# COMPACT_ATOMS: atom_id res chain seq x y z
N MET A 1 7.47 5.19 -15.45
CA MET A 1 6.27 4.35 -15.65
C MET A 1 6.75 2.99 -16.09
N GLY A 2 6.13 1.92 -15.60
CA GLY A 2 6.46 0.54 -15.92
C GLY A 2 5.30 -0.20 -16.56
N GLU A 3 5.62 -1.24 -17.33
CA GLU A 3 4.65 -2.19 -17.87
C GLU A 3 4.85 -3.54 -17.17
N SER A 4 3.77 -4.08 -16.60
CA SER A 4 3.79 -5.38 -15.92
C SER A 4 2.39 -5.99 -15.88
N ALA A 5 2.34 -7.31 -15.70
CA ALA A 5 1.14 -8.05 -15.37
C ALA A 5 1.46 -8.95 -14.16
N ALA A 6 0.54 -9.02 -13.21
CA ALA A 6 0.65 -9.89 -12.05
C ALA A 6 -0.70 -10.54 -11.77
N ALA A 7 -0.66 -11.71 -11.15
CA ALA A 7 -1.83 -12.48 -10.78
C ALA A 7 -1.60 -13.16 -9.42
N CYS A 8 -2.68 -13.41 -8.69
CA CYS A 8 -2.67 -14.22 -7.48
C CYS A 8 -3.82 -15.22 -7.53
N LEU A 9 -3.64 -16.35 -6.84
CA LEU A 9 -4.71 -17.30 -6.59
C LEU A 9 -5.26 -17.02 -5.18
N VAL A 10 -6.58 -16.88 -5.07
CA VAL A 10 -7.26 -16.64 -3.79
C VAL A 10 -8.03 -17.89 -3.40
N SER A 11 -7.92 -18.29 -2.14
CA SER A 11 -8.69 -19.39 -1.56
C SER A 11 -9.22 -19.00 -0.19
N ALA A 12 -10.42 -19.47 0.15
CA ALA A 12 -10.98 -19.32 1.49
C ALA A 12 -10.24 -20.16 2.55
N SER A 13 -9.41 -21.12 2.12
CA SER A 13 -8.65 -22.02 2.98
C SER A 13 -7.13 -21.84 2.83
N ALA A 14 -6.69 -20.67 2.33
CA ALA A 14 -5.26 -20.39 2.23
C ALA A 14 -4.63 -20.36 3.64
N GLU A 15 -3.47 -21.01 3.77
CA GLU A 15 -2.70 -21.02 5.03
C GLU A 15 -1.58 -19.97 5.03
N CYS A 16 -1.26 -19.41 3.86
CA CYS A 16 -0.30 -18.34 3.66
C CYS A 16 -0.98 -17.08 3.12
N ASP A 17 -0.35 -15.92 3.34
CA ASP A 17 -0.85 -14.61 2.91
C ASP A 17 -2.33 -14.40 3.28
N VAL A 18 -2.68 -14.75 4.52
CA VAL A 18 -4.05 -14.70 5.04
C VAL A 18 -4.46 -13.24 5.21
N VAL A 19 -5.50 -12.81 4.50
CA VAL A 19 -6.08 -11.47 4.66
C VAL A 19 -6.76 -11.38 6.03
N LEU A 20 -6.25 -10.50 6.89
CA LEU A 20 -6.80 -10.23 8.22
C LEU A 20 -7.83 -9.11 8.18
N SER A 21 -7.60 -8.09 7.34
CA SER A 21 -8.49 -6.96 7.18
C SER A 21 -8.28 -6.23 5.85
N LEU A 22 -9.30 -5.49 5.43
CA LEU A 22 -9.25 -4.57 4.30
C LEU A 22 -10.00 -3.29 4.69
N ALA A 23 -9.37 -2.14 4.45
CA ALA A 23 -10.01 -0.85 4.53
C ALA A 23 -9.88 -0.10 3.20
N THR A 24 -10.90 0.68 2.85
CA THR A 24 -10.94 1.49 1.63
C THR A 24 -11.48 2.88 1.94
N ARG A 25 -10.95 3.90 1.27
CA ARG A 25 -11.43 5.27 1.35
C ARG A 25 -11.47 5.90 -0.04
N ARG A 26 -12.62 6.48 -0.38
CA ARG A 26 -12.81 7.29 -1.59
C ARG A 26 -12.97 8.77 -1.22
N LEU A 27 -12.16 9.61 -1.84
CA LEU A 27 -12.34 11.06 -1.84
C LEU A 27 -13.11 11.48 -3.10
N GLY A 28 -14.45 11.43 -3.04
CA GLY A 28 -15.32 11.65 -4.21
C GLY A 28 -15.13 12.99 -4.92
N ARG A 29 -14.61 14.00 -4.21
CA ARG A 29 -14.20 15.30 -4.77
C ARG A 29 -13.19 15.14 -5.91
N PHE A 30 -12.33 14.12 -5.86
CA PHE A 30 -11.27 13.90 -6.84
C PHE A 30 -11.59 12.77 -7.81
N SER A 31 -12.89 12.48 -8.01
CA SER A 31 -13.36 11.35 -8.83
C SER A 31 -13.07 11.49 -10.33
N THR A 32 -12.81 12.71 -10.81
CA THR A 32 -12.44 12.98 -12.20
C THR A 32 -10.94 12.77 -12.42
N LEU A 33 -10.56 12.33 -13.63
CA LEU A 33 -9.15 12.18 -14.01
C LEU A 33 -8.45 13.53 -14.22
N HIS A 34 -9.22 14.56 -14.58
CA HIS A 34 -8.72 15.91 -14.79
C HIS A 34 -9.16 16.80 -13.65
N LEU A 35 -8.25 17.01 -12.70
CA LEU A 35 -8.43 17.93 -11.58
C LEU A 35 -8.25 19.37 -12.08
N THR A 36 -9.13 20.27 -11.64
CA THR A 36 -9.18 21.67 -12.07
C THR A 36 -9.13 22.63 -10.88
N GLY A 37 -8.82 23.90 -11.12
CA GLY A 37 -8.81 24.91 -10.06
C GLY A 37 -7.86 24.56 -8.91
N ASP A 38 -8.38 24.49 -7.68
CA ASP A 38 -7.62 24.18 -6.46
C ASP A 38 -7.49 22.67 -6.18
N GLU A 39 -8.18 21.82 -6.93
CA GLU A 39 -8.26 20.37 -6.68
C GLU A 39 -6.90 19.66 -6.68
N PRO A 40 -5.93 19.97 -7.58
CA PRO A 40 -4.62 19.34 -7.53
C PRO A 40 -3.89 19.57 -6.20
N LYS A 41 -3.96 20.80 -5.68
CA LYS A 41 -3.36 21.14 -4.39
C LYS A 41 -4.11 20.46 -3.25
N ALA A 42 -5.45 20.53 -3.26
CA ALA A 42 -6.28 19.89 -2.24
C ALA A 42 -6.06 18.36 -2.18
N TYR A 43 -5.89 17.71 -3.33
CA TYR A 43 -5.56 16.29 -3.40
C TYR A 43 -4.17 16.01 -2.81
N SER A 44 -3.16 16.81 -3.20
CA SER A 44 -1.81 16.70 -2.64
C SER A 44 -1.79 16.88 -1.12
N ASP A 45 -2.56 17.83 -0.58
CA ASP A 45 -2.65 18.08 0.86
C ASP A 45 -3.36 16.92 1.59
N ALA A 46 -4.39 16.33 0.97
CA ALA A 46 -5.16 15.22 1.54
C ALA A 46 -4.48 13.85 1.42
N TYR A 47 -3.51 13.71 0.51
CA TYR A 47 -2.97 12.41 0.11
C TYR A 47 -2.43 11.58 1.28
N VAL A 48 -1.45 12.12 2.02
CA VAL A 48 -0.80 11.39 3.12
C VAL A 48 -1.76 11.15 4.27
N PRO A 49 -2.52 12.16 4.75
CA PRO A 49 -3.52 11.93 5.80
C PRO A 49 -4.53 10.84 5.46
N THR A 50 -5.03 10.82 4.22
CA THR A 50 -5.99 9.79 3.80
C THR A 50 -5.33 8.42 3.65
N LEU A 51 -4.10 8.36 3.12
CA LEU A 51 -3.35 7.11 2.99
C LEU A 51 -3.06 6.49 4.37
N THR A 52 -2.64 7.29 5.35
CA THR A 52 -2.33 6.82 6.70
C THR A 52 -3.59 6.48 7.48
N GLU A 53 -4.68 7.22 7.30
CA GLU A 53 -6.00 6.91 7.87
C GLU A 53 -6.48 5.52 7.41
N VAL A 54 -6.47 5.24 6.10
CA VAL A 54 -6.91 3.92 5.61
C VAL A 54 -5.99 2.79 6.10
N MET A 55 -4.68 3.06 6.25
CA MET A 55 -3.74 2.10 6.85
C MET A 55 -4.07 1.83 8.32
N ARG A 56 -4.39 2.85 9.12
CA ARG A 56 -4.82 2.68 10.52
C ARG A 56 -6.12 1.92 10.63
N ASP A 57 -7.10 2.21 9.77
CA ASP A 57 -8.38 1.51 9.74
C ASP A 57 -8.19 0.01 9.47
N ALA A 58 -7.32 -0.33 8.50
CA ALA A 58 -6.98 -1.73 8.22
C ALA A 58 -6.26 -2.38 9.42
N LEU A 59 -5.24 -1.73 9.99
CA LEU A 59 -4.52 -2.23 11.16
C LEU A 59 -5.44 -2.47 12.36
N ALA A 60 -6.33 -1.53 12.65
CA ALA A 60 -7.34 -1.65 13.70
C ALA A 60 -8.30 -2.82 13.43
N GLY A 61 -8.76 -2.97 12.19
CA GLY A 61 -9.61 -4.10 11.78
C GLY A 61 -8.94 -5.47 11.92
N ALA A 62 -7.61 -5.53 11.84
CA ALA A 62 -6.83 -6.74 12.06
C ALA A 62 -6.36 -6.93 13.51
N GLY A 63 -6.52 -5.94 14.38
CA GLY A 63 -5.96 -5.94 15.73
C GLY A 63 -4.43 -5.96 15.76
N VAL A 64 -3.78 -5.33 14.77
CA VAL A 64 -2.31 -5.30 14.63
C VAL A 64 -1.81 -3.89 14.91
N GLU A 65 -0.82 -3.75 15.80
CA GLU A 65 -0.18 -2.46 16.05
C GLU A 65 0.78 -2.10 14.90
N PRO A 66 0.93 -0.80 14.55
CA PRO A 66 1.87 -0.37 13.51
C PRO A 66 3.31 -0.86 13.73
N ALA A 67 3.73 -1.02 14.99
CA ALA A 67 5.07 -1.49 15.35
C ALA A 67 5.30 -2.98 15.00
N ASP A 68 4.24 -3.77 14.92
CA ASP A 68 4.26 -5.20 14.62
C ASP A 68 4.20 -5.49 13.11
N VAL A 69 4.07 -4.45 12.28
CA VAL A 69 4.12 -4.59 10.83
C VAL A 69 5.55 -4.87 10.39
N ARG A 70 5.77 -6.06 9.82
CA ARG A 70 7.06 -6.47 9.26
C ARG A 70 7.44 -5.63 8.05
N MET A 71 6.48 -5.40 7.15
CA MET A 71 6.70 -4.79 5.84
C MET A 71 5.46 -4.08 5.32
N ILE A 72 5.66 -3.04 4.50
CA ILE A 72 4.66 -2.36 3.71
C ILE A 72 5.02 -2.56 2.24
N LEU A 73 4.11 -3.15 1.48
CA LEU A 73 4.15 -3.30 0.03
C LEU A 73 3.35 -2.14 -0.60
N PRO A 74 4.05 -1.12 -1.14
CA PRO A 74 3.42 0.10 -1.59
C PRO A 74 2.88 0.02 -3.02
N HIS A 75 2.12 1.04 -3.42
CA HIS A 75 2.08 1.48 -4.82
C HIS A 75 3.35 2.30 -5.13
N ASN A 76 3.99 2.03 -6.26
CA ASN A 76 5.35 2.44 -6.61
C ASN A 76 5.40 3.83 -7.24
N VAL A 77 4.94 4.87 -6.53
CA VAL A 77 4.86 6.24 -7.08
C VAL A 77 6.12 7.08 -6.84
N ASN A 78 6.57 7.21 -5.60
CA ASN A 78 7.81 7.90 -5.24
C ASN A 78 8.17 7.70 -3.75
N ARG A 79 9.42 8.02 -3.39
CA ARG A 79 9.93 7.94 -2.00
C ARG A 79 9.43 9.06 -1.08
N ILE A 80 8.96 10.18 -1.62
CA ILE A 80 8.59 11.37 -0.85
C ILE A 80 7.29 11.11 -0.08
N TRP A 81 6.26 10.62 -0.76
CA TRP A 81 4.98 10.27 -0.14
C TRP A 81 5.14 9.18 0.91
N TRP A 82 5.90 8.13 0.60
CA TRP A 82 6.17 7.05 1.55
C TRP A 82 6.96 7.50 2.77
N ARG A 83 7.92 8.41 2.61
CA ARG A 83 8.62 9.01 3.75
C ARG A 83 7.68 9.79 4.67
N ALA A 84 6.73 10.53 4.10
CA ALA A 84 5.73 11.28 4.86
C ALA A 84 4.76 10.33 5.59
N ALA A 85 4.25 9.31 4.89
CA ALA A 85 3.36 8.30 5.45
C ALA A 85 4.00 7.53 6.61
N CYS A 86 5.26 7.09 6.47
CA CYS A 86 6.01 6.46 7.56
C CYS A 86 6.13 7.35 8.79
N LYS A 87 6.46 8.63 8.59
CA LYS A 87 6.59 9.60 9.69
C LYS A 87 5.26 9.76 10.43
N GLU A 88 4.17 9.83 9.69
CA GLU A 88 2.84 10.02 10.27
C GLU A 88 2.30 8.74 10.94
N LEU A 89 2.57 7.57 10.38
CA LEU A 89 2.17 6.28 10.96
C LEU A 89 3.06 5.84 12.13
N GLY A 90 4.27 6.42 12.27
CA GLY A 90 5.24 6.03 13.30
C GLY A 90 6.03 4.77 12.96
N VAL A 91 6.13 4.42 11.66
CA VAL A 91 6.78 3.19 11.19
C VAL A 91 8.16 3.49 10.59
N PRO A 92 9.20 2.68 10.86
CA PRO A 92 10.51 2.82 10.23
C PRO A 92 10.43 2.76 8.70
N ARG A 93 11.21 3.62 8.01
CA ARG A 93 11.14 3.76 6.54
C ARG A 93 11.63 2.52 5.78
N ASP A 94 12.53 1.75 6.38
CA ASP A 94 13.04 0.49 5.86
C ASP A 94 11.99 -0.64 5.86
N ARG A 95 10.83 -0.42 6.52
CA ARG A 95 9.67 -1.30 6.39
C ARG A 95 8.98 -1.17 5.03
N VAL A 96 9.17 -0.07 4.28
CA VAL A 96 8.52 0.11 2.97
C VAL A 96 9.38 -0.49 1.87
N HIS A 97 8.85 -1.49 1.17
CA HIS A 97 9.55 -2.16 0.09
C HIS A 97 9.56 -1.30 -1.19
N LEU A 98 10.63 -0.52 -1.38
CA LEU A 98 10.81 0.42 -2.50
C LEU A 98 11.96 0.03 -3.44
N ASP A 99 12.47 -1.20 -3.33
CA ASP A 99 13.61 -1.71 -4.11
C ASP A 99 13.31 -1.77 -5.61
N LEU A 100 12.05 -2.07 -5.96
CA LEU A 100 11.62 -2.19 -7.35
C LEU A 100 11.28 -0.85 -8.01
N LEU A 101 11.09 0.23 -7.23
CA LEU A 101 10.79 1.55 -7.78
C LEU A 101 11.81 2.02 -8.85
N PRO A 102 13.14 1.92 -8.66
CA PRO A 102 14.11 2.26 -9.71
C PRO A 102 14.24 1.20 -10.82
N VAL A 103 13.68 0.00 -10.66
CA VAL A 103 13.86 -1.12 -11.60
C VAL A 103 12.67 -1.24 -12.56
N VAL A 104 11.46 -1.31 -12.02
CA VAL A 104 10.22 -1.48 -12.81
C VAL A 104 9.39 -0.20 -12.83
N GLY A 105 9.61 0.75 -11.93
CA GLY A 105 8.80 1.97 -11.84
C GLY A 105 7.39 1.70 -11.31
N HIS A 106 6.47 2.62 -11.61
CA HIS A 106 5.05 2.47 -11.28
C HIS A 106 4.35 1.58 -12.31
N CYS A 107 3.94 0.38 -11.88
CA CYS A 107 3.20 -0.62 -12.65
C CYS A 107 1.70 -0.64 -12.29
N PHE A 108 1.18 0.46 -11.74
CA PHE A 108 -0.24 0.64 -11.41
C PHE A 108 -0.78 -0.47 -10.51
N GLY A 109 -1.87 -1.14 -10.91
CA GLY A 109 -2.51 -2.20 -10.14
C GLY A 109 -1.67 -3.46 -9.97
N ALA A 110 -0.52 -3.58 -10.65
CA ALA A 110 0.40 -4.70 -10.47
C ALA A 110 1.43 -4.47 -9.35
N ASP A 111 1.59 -3.24 -8.84
CA ASP A 111 2.68 -2.87 -7.91
C ASP A 111 2.75 -3.77 -6.68
N GLN A 112 1.61 -4.01 -6.01
CA GLN A 112 1.60 -4.75 -4.75
C GLN A 112 1.98 -6.23 -4.95
N LEU A 113 1.49 -6.84 -6.04
CA LEU A 113 1.79 -8.23 -6.36
C LEU A 113 3.23 -8.40 -6.85
N VAL A 114 3.73 -7.48 -7.67
CA VAL A 114 5.13 -7.46 -8.11
C VAL A 114 6.07 -7.30 -6.90
N ASN A 115 5.74 -6.39 -5.98
CA ASN A 115 6.48 -6.20 -4.73
C ASN A 115 6.40 -7.46 -3.83
N ARG A 116 5.25 -8.14 -3.76
CA ARG A 116 5.08 -9.39 -2.98
C ARG A 116 5.93 -10.54 -3.54
N THR A 117 6.01 -10.66 -4.86
CA THR A 117 6.85 -11.65 -5.53
C THR A 117 8.32 -11.42 -5.24
N ASP A 118 8.81 -10.18 -5.35
CA ASP A 118 10.21 -9.85 -5.03
C ASP A 118 10.53 -10.05 -3.55
N ALA A 119 9.64 -9.64 -2.64
CA ALA A 119 9.80 -9.89 -1.21
C ALA A 119 9.89 -11.40 -0.87
N GLY A 120 9.16 -12.25 -1.61
CA GLY A 120 9.26 -13.70 -1.51
C GLY A 120 10.59 -14.24 -2.03
N HIS A 121 11.07 -13.78 -3.18
CA HIS A 121 12.38 -14.20 -3.72
C HIS A 121 13.56 -13.81 -2.85
N LYS A 122 13.40 -12.76 -2.02
CA LYS A 122 14.41 -12.25 -1.09
C LYS A 122 14.22 -12.74 0.35
N ASP A 123 13.27 -13.64 0.61
CA ASP A 123 12.94 -14.17 1.94
C ASP A 123 12.73 -13.07 3.01
N LEU A 124 12.06 -11.96 2.64
CA LEU A 124 11.91 -10.80 3.53
C LEU A 124 10.78 -10.93 4.55
N LEU A 125 9.87 -11.89 4.32
CA LEU A 125 8.71 -12.23 5.17
C LEU A 125 8.86 -13.67 5.65
N ALA A 126 8.90 -13.87 6.96
CA ALA A 126 8.86 -15.18 7.58
C ALA A 126 7.41 -15.58 7.90
N PRO A 127 7.05 -16.88 7.91
CA PRO A 127 5.70 -17.32 8.26
C PRO A 127 5.19 -16.70 9.57
N GLY A 128 3.98 -16.15 9.53
CA GLY A 128 3.38 -15.42 10.66
C GLY A 128 3.67 -13.92 10.70
N ASP A 129 4.55 -13.37 9.86
CA ASP A 129 4.79 -11.94 9.78
C ASP A 129 3.54 -11.20 9.28
N HIS A 130 3.22 -10.07 9.93
CA HIS A 130 2.18 -9.16 9.46
C HIS A 130 2.75 -8.18 8.43
N TYR A 131 2.07 -7.98 7.32
CA TYR A 131 2.46 -6.98 6.34
C TYR A 131 1.25 -6.27 5.73
N LEU A 132 1.51 -5.09 5.18
CA LEU A 132 0.50 -4.26 4.53
C LEU A 132 0.66 -4.29 3.01
N MET A 133 -0.43 -4.44 2.27
CA MET A 133 -0.51 -4.00 0.88
C MET A 133 -1.28 -2.68 0.82
N VAL A 134 -0.71 -1.65 0.20
CA VAL A 134 -1.31 -0.32 0.21
C VAL A 134 -1.35 0.29 -1.19
N ALA A 135 -2.52 0.77 -1.59
CA ALA A 135 -2.78 1.35 -2.89
C ALA A 135 -3.36 2.75 -2.77
N ALA A 136 -2.99 3.60 -3.72
CA ALA A 136 -3.70 4.82 -4.04
C ALA A 136 -3.84 4.92 -5.56
N GLY A 137 -4.97 5.42 -6.03
CA GLY A 137 -5.30 5.50 -7.45
C GLY A 137 -5.90 6.84 -7.84
N LEU A 138 -5.79 7.15 -9.14
CA LEU A 138 -6.55 8.23 -9.76
C LEU A 138 -8.05 8.06 -9.46
N GLY A 139 -8.75 9.17 -9.28
CA GLY A 139 -10.14 9.14 -8.79
C GLY A 139 -10.26 9.29 -7.27
N GLY A 140 -9.16 9.45 -6.54
CA GLY A 140 -9.16 9.60 -5.09
C GLY A 140 -9.47 8.31 -4.34
N GLU A 141 -9.04 7.16 -4.87
CA GLU A 141 -9.17 5.88 -4.19
C GLU A 141 -7.93 5.54 -3.38
N PHE A 142 -8.15 5.00 -2.19
CA PHE A 142 -7.12 4.54 -1.28
C PHE A 142 -7.58 3.21 -0.67
N ALA A 143 -6.65 2.27 -0.55
CA ALA A 143 -6.92 0.99 0.09
C ALA A 143 -5.69 0.51 0.87
N ALA A 144 -5.94 -0.15 1.98
CA ALA A 144 -4.93 -0.86 2.74
C ALA A 144 -5.48 -2.22 3.16
N MET A 145 -4.65 -3.25 3.01
CA MET A 145 -4.96 -4.62 3.38
C MET A 145 -3.88 -5.12 4.32
N VAL A 146 -4.27 -5.67 5.46
CA VAL A 146 -3.36 -6.36 6.38
C VAL A 146 -3.40 -7.83 6.06
N LEU A 147 -2.23 -8.42 5.85
CA LEU A 147 -2.06 -9.84 5.60
C LEU A 147 -1.09 -10.43 6.62
N ARG A 148 -1.22 -11.73 6.86
CA ARG A 148 -0.25 -12.53 7.59
C ARG A 148 0.36 -13.54 6.63
N SER A 149 1.68 -13.49 6.42
CA SER A 149 2.38 -14.40 5.51
C SER A 149 2.30 -15.85 5.94
#